data_AF-A0A848WUY7-F1
#
_entry.id   AF-A0A848WUY7-F1
#
_cell.length_a   1.000
_cell.length_b   1.000
_cell.length_c   1.000
_cell.angle_alpha   90.00
_cell.angle_beta   90.00
_cell.angle_gamma   90.00
#
_symmetry.space_group_name_H-M   'P 1'
#
loop_
_entity.id
_entity.type
_entity.pdbx_description
1 polymer ?
#
loop_
_entity_poly.entity_id
_entity_poly.type
_entity_poly.pdbx_seq_one_letter_code
_entity_poly.pdbx_strand_id
1 'polypeptide(L)'
;SVPGGDPSTTTYTGERTGLDAFFAGGTRYAARGSTEVVVRRNTATEVFSTDNANQVMAWNYRISKDTGNPPNVEVYGEYLNTFESLLTSNNIDTGVENMFMNLNVDGYSLNVERVDFIFDIPLLVEGDEVFAMFDRGGGGGGSNHGFGIAAITGINLLDPTAYSNPLFVADSEYNGASALRPSTEYDIYRYNVSGGPDLDFRNDQPDQHLVGLSVAATDLVSAGTTVYGYSVFAQDTSATLGSHLLDWTNAGRFPTTTDGTGDLDMAAYSAAYFEVEPIPEPSSMLLLLIGFALLGLIRRTREPIRN
;
A
#
# COMPACT_ATOMS: atom_id res chain seq x y z
N SER A 1 -20.73 21.21 -13.40
CA SER A 1 -20.06 20.77 -14.64
C SER A 1 -18.75 20.16 -14.24
N VAL A 2 -18.57 18.85 -14.41
CA VAL A 2 -17.27 18.21 -14.15
C VAL A 2 -16.28 18.76 -15.18
N PRO A 3 -15.13 19.34 -14.80
CA PRO A 3 -14.09 19.72 -15.74
C PRO A 3 -13.76 18.52 -16.62
N GLY A 4 -13.77 18.72 -17.94
CA GLY A 4 -13.65 17.63 -18.91
C GLY A 4 -12.28 16.96 -18.82
N GLY A 5 -12.28 15.65 -18.55
CA GLY A 5 -11.13 14.80 -18.82
C GLY A 5 -10.81 14.84 -20.31
N ASP A 6 -9.54 15.04 -20.64
CA ASP A 6 -9.05 15.06 -22.01
C ASP A 6 -8.88 13.61 -22.49
N PRO A 7 -9.49 13.18 -23.62
CA PRO A 7 -9.38 11.80 -24.10
C PRO A 7 -7.95 11.50 -24.59
N SER A 8 -7.00 11.21 -23.70
CA SER A 8 -5.62 10.85 -24.03
C SER A 8 -5.43 9.37 -24.36
N THR A 9 -4.44 9.09 -25.21
CA THR A 9 -3.82 7.77 -25.28
C THR A 9 -2.81 7.64 -24.15
N THR A 10 -3.10 6.78 -23.17
CA THR A 10 -2.16 6.39 -22.12
C THR A 10 -1.44 5.11 -22.51
N THR A 11 -0.12 5.13 -22.46
CA THR A 11 0.73 3.95 -22.61
C THR A 11 1.28 3.56 -21.25
N TYR A 12 1.01 2.33 -20.84
CA TYR A 12 1.59 1.70 -19.65
C TYR A 12 2.87 0.98 -20.07
N THR A 13 3.98 1.21 -19.36
CA THR A 13 5.25 0.53 -19.68
C THR A 13 5.22 -0.96 -19.37
N GLY A 14 4.35 -1.39 -18.44
CA GLY A 14 4.36 -2.73 -17.86
C GLY A 14 5.46 -2.96 -16.84
N GLU A 15 6.31 -1.95 -16.58
CA GLU A 15 7.38 -2.05 -15.59
C GLU A 15 6.83 -1.80 -14.18
N ARG A 16 7.32 -2.58 -13.21
CA ARG A 16 6.94 -2.47 -11.80
C ARG A 16 8.16 -2.12 -10.96
N THR A 17 8.01 -1.15 -10.06
CA THR A 17 9.01 -0.90 -9.02
C THR A 17 8.54 -1.59 -7.74
N GLY A 18 9.04 -2.80 -7.50
CA GLY A 18 8.81 -3.51 -6.25
C GLY A 18 9.55 -2.89 -5.09
N LEU A 19 9.03 -3.07 -3.88
CA LEU A 19 9.70 -2.67 -2.65
C LEU A 19 10.26 -3.90 -1.92
N ASP A 20 11.54 -4.19 -2.12
CA ASP A 20 12.19 -5.32 -1.47
C ASP A 20 12.57 -5.02 0.00
N ALA A 21 12.97 -3.78 0.27
CA ALA A 21 13.39 -3.34 1.60
C ALA A 21 13.36 -1.81 1.71
N PHE A 22 13.28 -1.31 2.95
CA PHE A 22 13.42 0.11 3.26
C PHE A 22 14.21 0.30 4.56
N PHE A 23 14.59 1.56 4.83
CA PHE A 23 15.21 1.96 6.09
C PHE A 23 14.27 2.85 6.88
N ALA A 24 14.08 2.54 8.16
CA ALA A 24 13.37 3.39 9.11
C ALA A 24 14.12 3.39 10.44
N GLY A 25 14.37 4.58 11.01
CA GLY A 25 15.13 4.70 12.26
C GLY A 25 16.56 4.15 12.21
N GLY A 26 17.14 3.99 11.02
CA GLY A 26 18.46 3.37 10.82
C GLY A 26 18.44 1.85 10.72
N THR A 27 17.29 1.21 10.92
CA THR A 27 17.09 -0.24 10.76
C THR A 27 16.62 -0.55 9.35
N ARG A 28 17.16 -1.62 8.75
CA ARG A 28 16.72 -2.12 7.44
C ARG A 28 15.64 -3.18 7.63
N TYR A 29 14.50 -2.96 7.01
CA TYR A 29 13.36 -3.86 7.00
C TYR A 29 13.21 -4.46 5.61
N ALA A 30 13.09 -5.78 5.52
CA ALA A 30 12.91 -6.50 4.26
C ALA A 30 11.48 -7.04 4.15
N ALA A 31 10.92 -6.99 2.96
CA ALA A 31 9.58 -7.50 2.69
C ALA A 31 9.49 -9.01 2.98
N ARG A 32 8.35 -9.41 3.55
CA ARG A 32 8.01 -10.78 3.90
C ARG A 32 6.55 -11.07 3.57
N GLY A 33 6.35 -12.23 2.98
CA GLY A 33 5.02 -12.77 2.67
C GLY A 33 4.34 -12.08 1.49
N SER A 34 3.25 -12.72 1.06
CA SER A 34 2.18 -12.14 0.26
C SER A 34 0.93 -12.04 1.14
N THR A 35 0.03 -11.14 0.76
CA THR A 35 -1.28 -11.01 1.37
C THR A 35 -2.37 -11.15 0.34
N GLU A 36 -3.50 -11.71 0.75
CA GLU A 36 -4.77 -11.46 0.09
C GLU A 36 -5.35 -10.12 0.57
N VAL A 37 -6.05 -9.41 -0.32
CA VAL A 37 -6.66 -8.11 -0.01
C VAL A 37 -8.17 -8.21 -0.09
N VAL A 38 -8.86 -7.84 0.98
CA VAL A 38 -10.33 -7.78 1.01
C VAL A 38 -10.80 -6.37 1.27
N VAL A 39 -11.50 -5.78 0.30
CA VAL A 39 -12.11 -4.46 0.43
C VAL A 39 -13.50 -4.58 1.05
N ARG A 40 -13.70 -3.90 2.18
CA ARG A 40 -14.97 -3.89 2.92
C ARG A 40 -15.67 -2.57 2.68
N ARG A 41 -16.83 -2.65 2.06
CA ARG A 41 -17.63 -1.50 1.66
C ARG A 41 -18.92 -1.43 2.43
N ASN A 42 -19.41 -0.22 2.68
CA ASN A 42 -20.78 -0.04 3.12
C ASN A 42 -21.70 -0.12 1.90
N THR A 43 -22.87 -0.72 2.08
CA THR A 43 -23.90 -0.79 1.04
C THR A 43 -24.67 0.52 0.97
N ALA A 44 -23.96 1.66 0.88
CA ALA A 44 -24.61 2.92 0.58
C ALA A 44 -25.44 2.73 -0.70
N THR A 45 -26.70 3.15 -0.66
CA THR A 45 -27.54 3.10 -1.86
C THR A 45 -26.89 3.97 -2.91
N GLU A 46 -26.68 3.45 -4.13
CA GLU A 46 -26.15 4.24 -5.23
C GLU A 46 -27.05 5.48 -5.41
N VAL A 47 -26.54 6.65 -5.04
CA VAL A 47 -27.25 7.92 -5.23
C VAL A 47 -27.03 8.38 -6.67
N PHE A 48 -25.91 7.97 -7.27
CA PHE A 48 -25.52 8.22 -8.65
C PHE A 48 -25.05 6.92 -9.32
N SER A 49 -25.13 6.83 -10.65
CA SER A 49 -24.59 5.69 -11.42
C SER A 49 -23.05 5.56 -11.35
N THR A 50 -22.38 6.53 -10.72
CA THR A 50 -20.96 6.51 -10.30
C THR A 50 -20.75 5.80 -8.97
N ASP A 51 -21.77 5.52 -8.19
CA ASP A 51 -21.58 4.97 -6.83
C ASP A 51 -21.44 3.44 -6.85
N ASN A 52 -20.94 2.90 -7.97
CA ASN A 52 -20.78 1.46 -8.16
C ASN A 52 -19.83 0.90 -7.10
N ALA A 53 -20.29 -0.13 -6.38
CA ALA A 53 -19.54 -0.81 -5.32
C ALA A 53 -18.20 -1.42 -5.76
N ASN A 54 -17.86 -1.42 -7.05
CA ASN A 54 -16.58 -1.88 -7.58
C ASN A 54 -15.72 -0.78 -8.18
N GLN A 55 -16.08 0.50 -8.00
CA GLN A 55 -15.22 1.58 -8.47
C GLN A 55 -13.86 1.52 -7.78
N VAL A 56 -12.84 1.90 -8.54
CA VAL A 56 -11.49 2.18 -8.08
C VAL A 56 -11.03 3.44 -8.79
N MET A 57 -10.22 4.23 -8.10
CA MET A 57 -9.44 5.30 -8.71
C MET A 57 -7.99 4.93 -8.55
N ALA A 58 -7.28 4.85 -9.67
CA ALA A 58 -5.88 4.49 -9.69
C ALA A 58 -5.06 5.73 -9.98
N TRP A 59 -4.01 5.99 -9.20
CA TRP A 59 -2.98 6.93 -9.63
C TRP A 59 -1.79 6.17 -10.21
N ASN A 60 -1.10 6.75 -11.19
CA ASN A 60 0.13 6.21 -11.76
C ASN A 60 1.19 7.29 -11.88
N TYR A 61 2.44 6.93 -11.63
CA TYR A 61 3.60 7.78 -11.84
C TYR A 61 3.72 8.14 -13.33
N ARG A 62 3.75 9.44 -13.64
CA ARG A 62 3.91 9.94 -15.01
C ARG A 62 5.37 9.95 -15.44
N ILE A 63 5.69 9.30 -16.55
CA ILE A 63 7.01 9.30 -17.19
C ILE A 63 7.12 10.50 -18.13
N SER A 64 6.11 10.65 -19.00
CA SER A 64 6.10 11.71 -20.00
C SER A 64 4.68 12.10 -20.38
N LYS A 65 4.55 13.35 -20.83
CA LYS A 65 3.34 13.88 -21.45
C LYS A 65 3.74 14.77 -22.60
N ASP A 66 3.23 14.48 -23.79
CA ASP A 66 3.45 15.35 -24.94
C ASP A 66 2.49 16.55 -24.94
N THR A 67 2.73 17.49 -25.84
CA THR A 67 1.90 18.70 -26.00
C THR A 67 0.79 18.51 -27.03
N GLY A 68 0.48 17.26 -27.40
CA GLY A 68 -0.59 16.92 -28.35
C GLY A 68 -1.98 17.27 -27.81
N ASN A 69 -2.97 17.28 -28.71
CA ASN A 69 -4.38 17.40 -28.35
C ASN A 69 -5.21 16.32 -29.08
N PRO A 70 -5.56 15.20 -28.43
CA PRO A 70 -5.26 14.92 -27.01
C PRO A 70 -3.78 14.55 -26.80
N PRO A 71 -3.21 14.76 -25.60
CA PRO A 71 -1.83 14.44 -25.33
C PRO A 71 -1.62 12.93 -25.22
N ASN A 72 -0.47 12.43 -25.66
CA ASN A 72 -0.01 11.09 -25.29
C ASN A 72 0.67 11.17 -23.93
N VAL A 73 0.30 10.22 -23.07
CA VAL A 73 0.85 10.10 -21.73
C VAL A 73 1.49 8.73 -21.59
N GLU A 74 2.67 8.69 -21.00
CA GLU A 74 3.34 7.45 -20.64
C GLU A 74 3.44 7.37 -19.11
N VAL A 75 3.02 6.25 -18.54
CA VAL A 75 3.03 6.01 -17.10
C VAL A 75 3.74 4.68 -16.77
N TYR A 76 4.36 4.61 -15.59
CA TYR A 76 4.86 3.33 -15.07
C TYR A 76 3.71 2.40 -14.66
N GLY A 77 4.01 1.11 -14.57
CA GLY A 77 3.06 0.09 -14.09
C GLY A 77 2.30 -0.59 -15.21
N GLU A 78 1.31 -1.37 -14.77
CA GLU A 78 0.36 -2.08 -15.63
C GLU A 78 -1.02 -1.41 -15.53
N TYR A 79 -1.86 -1.64 -16.52
CA TYR A 79 -3.25 -1.23 -16.43
C TYR A 79 -4.01 -2.13 -15.45
N LEU A 80 -4.30 -1.59 -14.27
CA LEU A 80 -4.98 -2.28 -13.18
C LEU A 80 -6.25 -1.51 -12.81
N ASN A 81 -7.41 -2.14 -12.98
CA ASN A 81 -8.71 -1.51 -12.78
C ASN A 81 -9.53 -2.17 -11.66
N THR A 82 -8.87 -2.88 -10.74
CA THR A 82 -9.53 -3.36 -9.52
C THR A 82 -8.67 -3.03 -8.31
N PHE A 83 -9.31 -2.84 -7.17
CA PHE A 83 -8.63 -2.61 -5.89
C PHE A 83 -7.67 -3.75 -5.53
N GLU A 84 -8.13 -4.99 -5.66
CA GLU A 84 -7.33 -6.17 -5.35
C GLU A 84 -6.08 -6.22 -6.23
N SER A 85 -6.24 -6.03 -7.55
CA SER A 85 -5.10 -6.04 -8.48
C SER A 85 -4.13 -4.89 -8.24
N LEU A 86 -4.62 -3.68 -7.90
CA LEU A 86 -3.75 -2.56 -7.52
C LEU A 86 -2.98 -2.91 -6.25
N LEU A 87 -3.68 -3.12 -5.13
CA LEU A 87 -3.04 -3.27 -3.82
C LEU A 87 -2.11 -4.49 -3.73
N THR A 88 -2.33 -5.55 -4.52
CA THR A 88 -1.46 -6.73 -4.58
C THR A 88 -0.37 -6.67 -5.67
N SER A 89 -0.29 -5.60 -6.48
CA SER A 89 0.63 -5.55 -7.62
C SER A 89 2.11 -5.47 -7.25
N ASN A 90 2.42 -5.15 -5.98
CA ASN A 90 3.75 -4.86 -5.47
C ASN A 90 4.48 -3.83 -6.34
N ASN A 91 3.84 -2.68 -6.53
CA ASN A 91 4.37 -1.60 -7.36
C ASN A 91 4.15 -0.25 -6.67
N ILE A 92 5.25 0.40 -6.25
CA ILE A 92 5.19 1.73 -5.63
C ILE A 92 4.88 2.87 -6.61
N ASP A 93 4.88 2.59 -7.92
CA ASP A 93 4.59 3.58 -8.98
C ASP A 93 3.11 3.70 -9.33
N THR A 94 2.27 2.88 -8.72
CA THR A 94 0.81 2.94 -8.86
C THR A 94 0.18 2.84 -7.48
N GLY A 95 -1.11 3.13 -7.38
CA GLY A 95 -1.81 3.08 -6.12
C GLY A 95 -3.29 3.38 -6.26
N VAL A 96 -3.95 3.43 -5.11
CA VAL A 96 -5.35 3.85 -5.00
C VAL A 96 -5.38 5.31 -4.59
N GLU A 97 -6.19 6.08 -5.28
CA GLU A 97 -6.47 7.48 -4.96
C GLU A 97 -7.67 7.57 -4.02
N ASN A 98 -7.60 8.41 -2.98
CA ASN A 98 -8.73 8.73 -2.11
C ASN A 98 -9.44 7.49 -1.53
N MET A 99 -8.66 6.52 -1.07
CA MET A 99 -9.13 5.14 -0.84
C MET A 99 -10.42 5.06 0.01
N PHE A 100 -10.59 5.91 1.02
CA PHE A 100 -11.73 5.88 1.93
C PHE A 100 -12.69 7.07 1.75
N MET A 101 -12.62 7.80 0.64
CA MET A 101 -13.53 8.90 0.37
C MET A 101 -14.92 8.36 -0.01
N ASN A 102 -15.87 8.59 0.90
CA ASN A 102 -17.25 8.10 0.80
C ASN A 102 -18.24 9.20 0.39
N LEU A 103 -17.89 10.47 0.61
CA LEU A 103 -18.65 11.60 0.09
C LEU A 103 -18.40 11.76 -1.42
N ASN A 104 -19.46 11.98 -2.19
CA ASN A 104 -19.33 12.32 -3.61
C ASN A 104 -18.73 13.73 -3.77
N VAL A 105 -17.41 13.80 -3.91
CA VAL A 105 -16.68 15.01 -4.29
C VAL A 105 -16.35 14.87 -5.78
N ASP A 106 -16.70 15.86 -6.59
CA ASP A 106 -16.37 15.89 -8.03
C ASP A 106 -16.78 14.66 -8.87
N GLY A 107 -17.86 13.98 -8.45
CA GLY A 107 -18.50 12.92 -9.22
C GLY A 107 -18.00 11.50 -8.94
N TYR A 108 -17.33 11.24 -7.81
CA TYR A 108 -16.86 9.91 -7.44
C TYR A 108 -16.97 9.67 -5.92
N SER A 109 -17.16 8.40 -5.56
CA SER A 109 -17.10 7.90 -4.19
C SER A 109 -16.66 6.44 -4.26
N LEU A 110 -15.74 6.04 -3.37
CA LEU A 110 -15.27 4.65 -3.32
C LEU A 110 -16.09 3.82 -2.33
N ASN A 111 -16.80 4.42 -1.37
CA ASN A 111 -17.61 3.68 -0.39
C ASN A 111 -16.82 2.57 0.32
N VAL A 112 -15.53 2.78 0.58
CA VAL A 112 -14.66 1.82 1.25
C VAL A 112 -14.53 2.24 2.71
N GLU A 113 -14.86 1.31 3.60
CA GLU A 113 -14.77 1.56 5.04
C GLU A 113 -13.52 0.98 5.65
N ARG A 114 -13.05 -0.12 5.07
CA ARG A 114 -11.90 -0.87 5.58
C ARG A 114 -11.29 -1.71 4.47
N VAL A 115 -9.97 -1.83 4.47
CA VAL A 115 -9.24 -2.79 3.65
C VAL A 115 -8.50 -3.75 4.56
N ASP A 116 -8.70 -5.05 4.35
CA ASP A 116 -8.04 -6.11 5.09
C ASP A 116 -6.89 -6.68 4.26
N PHE A 117 -5.68 -6.68 4.81
CA PHE A 117 -4.50 -7.34 4.27
C PHE A 117 -4.29 -8.63 5.06
N ILE A 118 -4.60 -9.78 4.47
CA ILE A 118 -4.57 -11.09 5.12
C ILE A 118 -3.30 -11.82 4.72
N PHE A 119 -2.46 -12.20 5.68
CA PHE A 119 -1.22 -12.94 5.41
C PHE A 119 -1.53 -14.38 4.99
N ASP A 120 -0.82 -14.85 3.95
CA ASP A 120 -0.87 -16.26 3.53
C ASP A 120 -0.40 -17.21 4.65
N ILE A 121 0.56 -16.73 5.45
CA ILE A 121 1.10 -17.43 6.62
C ILE A 121 0.94 -16.51 7.82
N PRO A 122 0.24 -16.93 8.89
CA PRO A 122 0.12 -16.13 10.11
C PRO A 122 1.48 -15.82 10.72
N LEU A 123 1.65 -14.58 11.17
CA LEU A 123 2.85 -14.06 11.81
C LEU A 123 2.77 -14.24 13.32
N LEU A 124 3.79 -14.82 13.95
CA LEU A 124 3.99 -14.73 15.39
C LEU A 124 4.83 -13.48 15.66
N VAL A 125 4.29 -12.49 16.36
CA VAL A 125 4.99 -11.22 16.61
C VAL A 125 6.11 -11.43 17.64
N GLU A 126 7.36 -11.16 17.26
CA GLU A 126 8.54 -11.26 18.13
C GLU A 126 9.08 -9.89 18.57
N GLY A 127 8.77 -8.82 17.85
CA GLY A 127 9.09 -7.43 18.23
C GLY A 127 9.80 -6.61 17.16
N ASP A 128 10.24 -7.27 16.09
CA ASP A 128 11.05 -6.68 15.02
C ASP A 128 10.26 -6.52 13.71
N GLU A 129 8.95 -6.76 13.77
CA GLU A 129 8.06 -6.71 12.60
C GLU A 129 7.34 -5.37 12.50
N VAL A 130 7.21 -4.88 11.27
CA VAL A 130 6.53 -3.62 10.96
C VAL A 130 5.56 -3.78 9.79
N PHE A 131 4.50 -2.99 9.84
CA PHE A 131 3.59 -2.75 8.71
C PHE A 131 3.94 -1.40 8.10
N ALA A 132 4.43 -1.40 6.87
CA ALA A 132 4.75 -0.16 6.16
C ALA A 132 3.52 0.37 5.44
N MET A 133 3.28 1.68 5.51
CA MET A 133 2.26 2.48 4.79
C MET A 133 2.95 3.57 3.96
N PHE A 134 2.92 3.50 2.63
CA PHE A 134 3.37 4.57 1.73
C PHE A 134 2.15 5.25 1.12
N ASP A 135 2.12 6.56 1.31
CA ASP A 135 1.04 7.44 0.90
C ASP A 135 1.61 8.50 -0.04
N ARG A 136 0.88 8.75 -1.12
CA ARG A 136 1.22 9.79 -2.08
C ARG A 136 0.60 11.10 -1.58
N GLY A 137 1.44 12.05 -1.24
CA GLY A 137 1.02 13.31 -0.65
C GLY A 137 2.23 14.14 -0.25
N GLY A 138 2.00 15.30 0.35
CA GLY A 138 3.08 16.22 0.69
C GLY A 138 3.71 16.88 -0.55
N GLY A 139 4.40 18.01 -0.35
CA GLY A 139 4.99 18.80 -1.44
C GLY A 139 4.09 19.94 -1.93
N GLY A 140 4.39 20.50 -3.10
CA GLY A 140 3.83 21.76 -3.63
C GLY A 140 2.32 21.78 -3.96
N GLY A 141 1.53 20.80 -3.50
CA GLY A 141 0.10 20.72 -3.78
C GLY A 141 -0.76 19.83 -2.89
N GLY A 142 -0.25 19.12 -1.87
CA GLY A 142 -1.07 18.23 -1.03
C GLY A 142 -0.46 17.86 0.33
N SER A 143 -1.26 17.21 1.18
CA SER A 143 -0.85 16.61 2.46
C SER A 143 -0.80 15.09 2.35
N ASN A 144 0.00 14.44 3.20
CA ASN A 144 -0.16 13.02 3.47
C ASN A 144 -1.26 12.85 4.53
N HIS A 145 -2.11 11.84 4.37
CA HIS A 145 -3.31 11.68 5.19
C HIS A 145 -3.13 10.57 6.21
N GLY A 146 -3.61 10.80 7.43
CA GLY A 146 -3.60 9.81 8.47
C GLY A 146 -4.67 8.73 8.25
N PHE A 147 -4.58 7.68 9.06
CA PHE A 147 -5.40 6.48 8.90
C PHE A 147 -5.52 5.75 10.23
N GLY A 148 -6.50 4.86 10.32
CA GLY A 148 -6.57 3.86 11.38
C GLY A 148 -5.98 2.53 10.91
N ILE A 149 -5.30 1.83 11.82
CA ILE A 149 -4.76 0.49 11.59
C ILE A 149 -5.02 -0.42 12.78
N ALA A 150 -5.35 -1.68 12.53
CA ALA A 150 -5.50 -2.70 13.58
C ALA A 150 -4.99 -4.06 13.11
N ALA A 151 -4.36 -4.82 14.01
CA ALA A 151 -3.93 -6.18 13.72
C ALA A 151 -5.12 -7.14 13.74
N ILE A 152 -5.17 -8.07 12.79
CA ILE A 152 -6.17 -9.15 12.75
C ILE A 152 -5.65 -10.29 13.63
N THR A 153 -6.30 -10.55 14.76
CA THR A 153 -5.85 -11.55 15.75
C THR A 153 -6.65 -12.84 15.71
N GLY A 154 -7.68 -12.90 14.87
CA GLY A 154 -8.43 -14.12 14.57
C GLY A 154 -9.12 -13.99 13.22
N ILE A 155 -9.21 -15.10 12.50
CA ILE A 155 -9.80 -15.14 11.15
C ILE A 155 -10.59 -16.43 10.93
N ASN A 156 -11.64 -16.35 10.11
CA ASN A 156 -12.36 -17.49 9.57
C ASN A 156 -12.39 -17.35 8.04
N LEU A 157 -11.58 -18.14 7.34
CA LEU A 157 -11.27 -17.94 5.92
C LEU A 157 -10.66 -16.54 5.71
N LEU A 158 -11.34 -15.66 4.99
CA LEU A 158 -10.92 -14.28 4.73
C LEU A 158 -11.67 -13.26 5.60
N ASP A 159 -12.51 -13.72 6.52
CA ASP A 159 -13.30 -12.87 7.41
C ASP A 159 -12.63 -12.77 8.79
N PRO A 160 -12.14 -11.57 9.17
CA PRO A 160 -11.64 -11.33 10.51
C PRO A 160 -12.70 -11.59 11.58
N THR A 161 -12.31 -12.32 12.63
CA THR A 161 -13.17 -12.66 13.79
C THR A 161 -12.71 -11.98 15.07
N ALA A 162 -11.48 -11.46 15.10
CA ALA A 162 -10.94 -10.69 16.21
C ALA A 162 -9.88 -9.70 15.72
N TYR A 163 -9.75 -8.60 16.46
CA TYR A 163 -8.82 -7.51 16.19
C TYR A 163 -8.11 -7.07 17.46
N SER A 164 -6.92 -6.47 17.31
CA SER A 164 -6.38 -5.56 18.31
C SER A 164 -7.27 -4.33 18.47
N ASN A 165 -7.03 -3.54 19.52
CA ASN A 165 -7.53 -2.17 19.48
C ASN A 165 -6.84 -1.40 18.34
N PRO A 166 -7.56 -0.49 17.68
CA PRO A 166 -7.00 0.28 16.59
C PRO A 166 -6.04 1.35 17.09
N LEU A 167 -4.99 1.57 16.29
CA LEU A 167 -4.08 2.70 16.38
C LEU A 167 -4.48 3.71 15.31
N PHE A 168 -4.60 4.98 15.68
CA PHE A 168 -4.84 6.07 14.74
C PHE A 168 -3.54 6.83 14.51
N VAL A 169 -3.08 6.80 13.26
CA VAL A 169 -1.91 7.53 12.79
C VAL A 169 -2.38 8.90 12.32
N ALA A 170 -1.80 9.95 12.89
CA ALA A 170 -2.10 11.33 12.51
C ALA A 170 -1.32 11.75 11.26
N ASP A 171 -1.84 12.69 10.49
CA ASP A 171 -1.17 13.29 9.33
C ASP A 171 0.22 13.84 9.71
N SER A 172 0.32 14.36 10.94
CA SER A 172 1.56 14.89 11.48
C SER A 172 2.67 13.86 11.66
N GLU A 173 2.36 12.56 11.66
CA GLU A 173 3.36 11.49 11.79
C GLU A 173 4.24 11.40 10.54
N TYR A 174 3.78 11.87 9.39
CA TYR A 174 4.58 12.00 8.17
C TYR A 174 5.62 13.12 8.25
N ASN A 175 5.52 14.04 9.23
CA ASN A 175 6.39 15.21 9.30
C ASN A 175 7.86 14.81 9.52
N GLY A 176 8.73 15.28 8.62
CA GLY A 176 10.16 15.02 8.70
C GLY A 176 10.58 13.65 8.15
N ALA A 177 9.63 12.82 7.70
CA ALA A 177 9.94 11.65 6.90
C ALA A 177 10.60 12.10 5.58
N SER A 178 11.67 11.39 5.18
CA SER A 178 12.26 11.61 3.87
C SER A 178 11.35 10.99 2.81
N ALA A 179 10.98 11.78 1.82
CA ALA A 179 10.21 11.27 0.69
C ALA A 179 11.01 10.20 -0.05
N LEU A 180 10.39 9.05 -0.28
CA LEU A 180 10.90 8.02 -1.19
C LEU A 180 11.01 8.57 -2.60
N ARG A 181 10.06 9.45 -2.98
CA ARG A 181 10.11 10.25 -4.22
C ARG A 181 9.77 11.72 -3.91
N PRO A 182 10.73 12.65 -3.98
CA PRO A 182 10.56 14.03 -3.49
C PRO A 182 10.03 15.05 -4.52
N SER A 183 9.74 14.66 -5.76
CA SER A 183 9.08 15.52 -6.75
C SER A 183 8.61 14.63 -7.90
N THR A 184 7.32 14.44 -8.00
CA THR A 184 6.74 13.53 -8.98
C THR A 184 5.38 14.01 -9.40
N GLU A 185 5.15 13.96 -10.72
CA GLU A 185 3.83 14.15 -11.29
C GLU A 185 3.11 12.81 -11.42
N TYR A 186 1.82 12.84 -11.15
CA TYR A 186 0.96 11.66 -11.19
C TYR A 186 -0.25 11.93 -12.06
N ASP A 187 -0.75 10.89 -12.71
CA ASP A 187 -2.04 10.91 -13.38
C ASP A 187 -3.02 10.00 -12.64
N ILE A 188 -4.19 10.54 -12.31
CA ILE A 188 -5.29 9.80 -11.70
C ILE A 188 -6.23 9.34 -12.79
N TYR A 189 -6.56 8.06 -12.78
CA TYR A 189 -7.44 7.37 -13.69
C TYR A 189 -8.66 6.85 -12.93
N ARG A 190 -9.86 7.15 -13.43
CA ARG A 190 -11.12 6.71 -12.86
C ARG A 190 -12.10 6.28 -13.95
N TYR A 191 -13.10 5.49 -13.57
CA TYR A 191 -14.18 5.09 -14.47
C TYR A 191 -14.99 6.28 -15.00
N ASN A 192 -15.19 6.35 -16.31
CA ASN A 192 -16.28 7.12 -16.89
C ASN A 192 -17.56 6.28 -16.88
N VAL A 193 -18.58 6.78 -16.17
CA VAL A 193 -19.93 6.20 -16.06
C VAL A 193 -20.52 5.76 -17.40
N SER A 194 -20.18 6.48 -18.47
CA SER A 194 -20.69 6.22 -19.82
C SER A 194 -19.70 5.50 -20.74
N GLY A 195 -18.45 5.30 -20.31
CA GLY A 195 -17.34 4.77 -21.11
C GLY A 195 -17.14 3.25 -21.04
N GLY A 196 -17.68 2.59 -20.01
CA GLY A 196 -17.49 1.15 -19.79
C GLY A 196 -16.62 0.86 -18.57
N PRO A 197 -16.03 -0.35 -18.46
CA PRO A 197 -15.25 -0.78 -17.30
C PRO A 197 -13.81 -0.26 -17.31
N ASP A 198 -13.51 0.76 -18.12
CA ASP A 198 -12.17 1.27 -18.26
C ASP A 198 -11.94 2.53 -17.42
N LEU A 199 -10.71 2.69 -16.90
CA LEU A 199 -10.27 3.90 -16.21
C LEU A 199 -9.84 4.95 -17.26
N ASP A 200 -10.82 5.54 -17.92
CA ASP A 200 -10.67 6.40 -19.10
C ASP A 200 -10.79 7.90 -18.80
N PHE A 201 -11.16 8.28 -17.58
CA PHE A 201 -11.14 9.67 -17.14
C PHE A 201 -9.83 9.99 -16.41
N ARG A 202 -9.08 10.97 -16.93
CA ARG A 202 -7.79 11.41 -16.38
C ARG A 202 -7.85 12.77 -15.71
N ASN A 203 -7.26 12.89 -14.53
CA ASN A 203 -6.87 14.15 -13.91
C ASN A 203 -5.36 14.20 -13.70
N ASP A 204 -4.74 15.26 -14.18
CA ASP A 204 -3.34 15.59 -13.89
C ASP A 204 -3.22 16.10 -12.46
N GLN A 205 -2.29 15.55 -11.67
CA GLN A 205 -1.93 16.11 -10.37
C GLN A 205 -0.57 16.82 -10.44
N PRO A 206 -0.40 17.94 -9.72
CA PRO A 206 0.88 18.64 -9.65
C PRO A 206 1.90 17.81 -8.85
N ASP A 207 3.13 18.33 -8.75
CA ASP A 207 4.21 17.71 -7.97
C ASP A 207 3.76 17.36 -6.55
N GLN A 208 3.77 16.05 -6.27
CA GLN A 208 3.55 15.47 -4.96
C GLN A 208 4.70 14.53 -4.61
N HIS A 209 4.79 14.16 -3.33
CA HIS A 209 5.79 13.22 -2.85
C HIS A 209 5.19 11.84 -2.60
N LEU A 210 6.04 10.81 -2.57
CA LEU A 210 5.69 9.52 -2.00
C LEU A 210 6.43 9.37 -0.67
N VAL A 211 5.70 9.22 0.43
CA VAL A 211 6.26 9.20 1.79
C VAL A 211 5.79 7.95 2.52
N GLY A 212 6.66 7.37 3.35
CA GLY A 212 6.38 6.15 4.08
C GLY A 212 6.37 6.32 5.59
N LEU A 213 5.51 5.54 6.24
CA LEU A 213 5.52 5.28 7.67
C LEU A 213 5.62 3.78 7.93
N SER A 214 6.24 3.41 9.04
CA SER A 214 6.28 2.04 9.54
C SER A 214 5.60 1.99 10.90
N VAL A 215 4.61 1.13 11.07
CA VAL A 215 3.93 0.85 12.33
C VAL A 215 4.50 -0.44 12.90
N ALA A 216 5.04 -0.42 14.12
CA ALA A 216 5.54 -1.64 14.73
C ALA A 216 4.37 -2.58 15.07
N ALA A 217 4.52 -3.88 14.81
CA ALA A 217 3.51 -4.85 15.18
C ALA A 217 3.24 -4.85 16.69
N THR A 218 4.27 -4.51 17.48
CA THR A 218 4.20 -4.37 18.94
C THR A 218 3.40 -3.16 19.43
N ASP A 219 3.14 -2.17 18.57
CA ASP A 219 2.23 -1.07 18.88
C ASP A 219 0.75 -1.52 18.80
N LEU A 220 0.47 -2.61 18.07
CA LEU A 220 -0.89 -3.14 17.90
C LEU A 220 -1.17 -4.32 18.83
N VAL A 221 -0.20 -5.21 19.04
CA VAL A 221 -0.35 -6.42 19.86
C VAL A 221 0.91 -6.68 20.68
N SER A 222 0.81 -7.42 21.79
CA SER A 222 2.00 -7.85 22.53
C SER A 222 2.79 -8.91 21.76
N ALA A 223 4.11 -8.94 21.94
CA ALA A 223 4.95 -10.06 21.47
C ALA A 223 4.41 -11.41 21.97
N GLY A 224 4.53 -12.45 21.14
CA GLY A 224 3.93 -13.77 21.34
C GLY A 224 2.49 -13.89 20.86
N THR A 225 1.90 -12.83 20.30
CA THR A 225 0.56 -12.86 19.68
C THR A 225 0.67 -13.29 18.22
N THR A 226 -0.20 -14.22 17.79
CA THR A 226 -0.35 -14.55 16.37
C THR A 226 -1.25 -13.51 15.69
N VAL A 227 -0.78 -13.00 14.56
CA VAL A 227 -1.45 -12.02 13.70
C VAL A 227 -1.66 -12.65 12.32
N TYR A 228 -2.86 -12.52 11.79
CA TYR A 228 -3.27 -13.06 10.49
C TYR A 228 -3.25 -12.00 9.39
N GLY A 229 -2.89 -10.77 9.72
CA GLY A 229 -2.97 -9.64 8.82
C GLY A 229 -3.18 -8.32 9.58
N TYR A 230 -3.52 -7.28 8.85
CA TYR A 230 -3.93 -6.01 9.42
C TYR A 230 -5.05 -5.39 8.58
N SER A 231 -5.83 -4.52 9.19
CA SER A 231 -6.83 -3.72 8.48
C SER A 231 -6.47 -2.25 8.54
N VAL A 232 -6.70 -1.53 7.45
CA VAL A 232 -6.58 -0.07 7.34
C VAL A 232 -7.96 0.53 7.08
N PHE A 233 -8.24 1.70 7.63
CA PHE A 233 -9.52 2.41 7.50
C PHE A 233 -9.33 3.93 7.70
N ALA A 234 -10.36 4.72 7.36
CA ALA A 234 -10.31 6.17 7.45
C ALA A 234 -10.03 6.69 8.88
N GLN A 235 -9.34 7.83 8.98
CA GLN A 235 -8.96 8.42 10.26
C GLN A 235 -10.16 8.91 11.10
N ASP A 236 -11.27 9.27 10.45
CA ASP A 236 -12.50 9.72 11.09
C ASP A 236 -13.37 8.59 11.67
N THR A 237 -12.93 7.34 11.51
CA THR A 237 -13.56 6.16 12.11
C THR A 237 -13.61 6.28 13.63
N SER A 238 -14.79 6.13 14.23
CA SER A 238 -14.97 6.22 15.70
C SER A 238 -14.81 4.87 16.42
N ALA A 239 -14.46 3.80 15.69
CA ALA A 239 -14.18 2.49 16.25
C ALA A 239 -12.92 2.52 17.11
N THR A 240 -13.07 2.57 18.44
CA THR A 240 -11.93 2.59 19.40
C THR A 240 -11.59 1.23 20.02
N LEU A 241 -12.37 0.18 19.74
CA LEU A 241 -12.14 -1.18 20.25
C LEU A 241 -12.05 -2.15 19.07
N GLY A 242 -11.25 -3.20 19.19
CA GLY A 242 -11.13 -4.21 18.12
C GLY A 242 -12.48 -4.85 17.72
N SER A 243 -13.36 -5.07 18.70
CA SER A 243 -14.71 -5.60 18.43
C SER A 243 -15.61 -4.63 17.65
N HIS A 244 -15.29 -3.33 17.62
CA HIS A 244 -16.01 -2.36 16.81
C HIS A 244 -15.76 -2.54 15.32
N LEU A 245 -14.57 -3.03 14.96
CA LEU A 245 -14.16 -3.20 13.57
C LEU A 245 -14.90 -4.37 12.91
N LEU A 246 -15.38 -5.37 13.66
CA LEU A 246 -16.05 -6.55 13.11
C LEU A 246 -17.30 -6.22 12.28
N ASP A 247 -17.98 -5.12 12.60
CA ASP A 247 -19.15 -4.63 11.86
C ASP A 247 -18.78 -3.35 11.10
N TRP A 248 -18.19 -3.55 9.91
CA TRP A 248 -17.80 -2.46 9.01
C TRP A 248 -18.99 -1.74 8.37
N THR A 249 -20.20 -2.28 8.50
CA THR A 249 -21.44 -1.66 7.99
C THR A 249 -22.04 -0.66 8.98
N ASN A 250 -21.47 -0.56 10.18
CA ASN A 250 -21.96 0.32 11.23
C ASN A 250 -21.63 1.79 10.92
N ALA A 251 -22.58 2.52 10.36
CA ALA A 251 -22.42 3.94 9.99
C ALA A 251 -22.08 4.87 11.17
N GLY A 252 -22.33 4.45 12.43
CA GLY A 252 -21.90 5.22 13.61
C GLY A 252 -20.41 5.08 13.91
N ARG A 253 -19.76 4.05 13.36
CA ARG A 253 -18.33 3.76 13.53
C ARG A 253 -17.53 4.09 12.27
N PHE A 254 -18.06 3.73 11.11
CA PHE A 254 -17.49 3.98 9.79
C PHE A 254 -18.40 4.97 9.05
N PRO A 255 -18.07 6.28 9.05
CA PRO A 255 -18.94 7.28 8.47
C PRO A 255 -19.12 7.10 6.95
N THR A 256 -20.35 7.09 6.47
CA THR A 256 -20.63 7.08 5.01
C THR A 256 -20.42 8.45 4.36
N THR A 257 -19.88 9.41 5.10
CA THR A 257 -19.69 10.80 4.69
C THR A 257 -18.23 11.22 4.86
N THR A 258 -17.31 10.27 5.00
CA THR A 258 -15.87 10.52 5.03
C THR A 258 -15.47 11.32 3.79
N ASP A 259 -14.84 12.47 4.03
CA ASP A 259 -14.36 13.41 3.02
C ASP A 259 -12.81 13.46 3.05
N GLY A 260 -12.18 14.63 3.14
CA GLY A 260 -10.72 14.80 3.13
C GLY A 260 -9.95 14.00 4.22
N THR A 261 -10.64 13.43 5.21
CA THR A 261 -10.04 12.50 6.20
C THR A 261 -9.94 11.05 5.71
N GLY A 262 -10.52 10.74 4.55
CA GLY A 262 -10.40 9.46 3.83
C GLY A 262 -9.54 9.53 2.56
N ASP A 263 -8.83 10.65 2.37
CA ASP A 263 -7.97 10.97 1.22
C ASP A 263 -6.64 10.18 1.25
N LEU A 264 -6.65 8.96 1.77
CA LEU A 264 -5.44 8.13 1.77
C LEU A 264 -5.14 7.67 0.34
N ASP A 265 -4.05 8.17 -0.23
CA ASP A 265 -3.56 7.88 -1.57
C ASP A 265 -2.53 6.76 -1.53
N MET A 266 -2.99 5.60 -1.08
CA MET A 266 -2.13 4.46 -0.75
C MET A 266 -1.43 3.89 -1.98
N ALA A 267 -0.10 3.79 -1.92
CA ALA A 267 0.68 3.12 -2.95
C ALA A 267 0.42 1.61 -2.94
N ALA A 268 0.42 1.03 -4.14
CA ALA A 268 0.11 -0.37 -4.44
C ALA A 268 1.27 -1.34 -4.13
N TYR A 269 1.99 -1.11 -3.03
CA TYR A 269 3.08 -1.97 -2.56
C TYR A 269 2.62 -2.83 -1.38
N SER A 270 1.33 -3.10 -1.27
CA SER A 270 0.75 -3.59 -0.03
C SER A 270 0.36 -5.05 -0.14
N ALA A 271 1.36 -5.92 -0.01
CA ALA A 271 1.08 -7.31 0.32
C ALA A 271 2.15 -7.96 1.18
N ALA A 272 2.96 -7.15 1.86
CA ALA A 272 4.04 -7.63 2.70
C ALA A 272 3.94 -7.02 4.09
N TYR A 273 4.30 -7.82 5.09
CA TYR A 273 4.83 -7.27 6.33
C TYR A 273 6.35 -7.22 6.20
N PHE A 274 7.04 -6.47 7.05
CA PHE A 274 8.49 -6.38 6.98
C PHE A 274 9.12 -6.78 8.30
N GLU A 275 10.24 -7.47 8.21
CA GLU A 275 11.04 -7.89 9.37
C GLU A 275 12.41 -7.22 9.29
N VAL A 276 13.05 -7.02 10.43
CA VAL A 276 14.46 -6.63 10.49
C VAL A 276 15.28 -7.65 9.70
N GLU A 277 16.01 -7.17 8.69
CA GLU A 277 16.91 -8.05 7.96
C GLU A 277 18.15 -8.33 8.83
N PRO A 278 18.44 -9.60 9.19
CA PRO A 278 19.62 -9.92 9.98
C PRO A 278 20.86 -9.48 9.20
N ILE A 279 21.64 -8.56 9.76
CA ILE A 279 22.95 -8.23 9.19
C ILE A 279 23.83 -9.45 9.42
N PRO A 280 24.35 -10.13 8.36
CA PRO A 280 25.20 -11.29 8.55
C PRO A 280 26.40 -10.89 9.41
N GLU A 281 26.56 -11.52 10.57
CA GLU A 281 27.69 -11.18 11.42
C GLU A 281 29.01 -11.40 10.66
N PRO A 282 30.02 -10.51 10.81
CA PRO A 282 31.31 -10.65 10.13
C PRO A 282 31.98 -12.01 10.34
N SER A 283 31.72 -12.64 11.50
CA SER A 283 32.18 -13.99 11.88
C SER A 283 31.62 -15.09 10.96
N SER A 284 30.37 -14.98 10.53
CA SER A 284 29.70 -15.93 9.64
C SER A 284 30.30 -15.87 8.23
N MET A 285 30.63 -14.67 7.77
CA MET A 285 31.35 -14.47 6.51
C MET A 285 32.79 -14.97 6.56
N LEU A 286 33.48 -14.77 7.69
CA LEU A 286 34.84 -15.26 7.88
C LEU A 286 34.90 -16.80 7.86
N LEU A 287 33.96 -17.48 8.49
CA LEU A 287 33.85 -18.95 8.45
C LEU A 287 33.65 -19.49 7.03
N LEU A 288 32.84 -18.80 6.22
CA LEU A 288 32.59 -19.16 4.83
C LEU A 288 33.87 -19.00 3.97
N LEU A 289 34.61 -17.91 4.18
CA LEU A 289 35.90 -17.66 3.52
C LEU A 289 36.98 -18.67 3.94
N ILE A 290 37.06 -19.01 5.23
CA ILE A 290 37.97 -20.05 5.73
C ILE A 290 37.60 -21.42 5.14
N GLY A 291 36.31 -21.73 5.01
CA GLY A 291 35.82 -22.95 4.38
C GLY A 291 36.25 -23.08 2.91
N PHE A 292 36.12 -22.02 2.13
CA PHE A 292 36.60 -21.99 0.74
C PHE A 292 38.13 -22.08 0.63
N ALA A 293 38.87 -21.43 1.54
CA ALA A 293 40.33 -21.51 1.58
C ALA A 293 40.82 -22.93 1.91
N LEU A 294 40.16 -23.63 2.85
CA LEU A 294 40.46 -25.00 3.21
C LEU A 294 40.13 -25.99 2.08
N LEU A 295 39.00 -25.81 1.39
CA LEU A 295 38.65 -26.63 0.21
C LEU A 295 39.65 -26.44 -0.94
N GLY A 296 40.13 -25.21 -1.15
CA GLY A 296 41.21 -24.91 -2.09
C GLY A 296 42.53 -25.59 -1.74
N LEU A 297 42.91 -25.56 -0.45
CA LEU A 297 44.11 -26.24 0.06
C LEU A 297 44.04 -27.77 -0.06
N ILE A 298 42.88 -28.37 0.24
CA ILE A 298 42.66 -29.83 0.13
C ILE A 298 42.68 -30.28 -1.34
N ARG A 299 42.21 -29.45 -2.28
CA ARG A 299 42.34 -29.76 -3.72
C ARG A 299 43.79 -29.66 -4.21
N ARG A 300 44.56 -28.70 -3.70
CA ARG A 300 45.96 -28.49 -4.12
C ARG A 300 46.92 -29.56 -3.60
N THR A 301 46.61 -30.21 -2.48
CA THR A 301 47.40 -31.33 -1.94
C THR A 301 47.07 -32.70 -2.54
N ARG A 302 46.07 -32.76 -3.43
CA ARG A 302 45.65 -33.98 -4.15
C ARG A 302 46.14 -34.06 -5.60
N GLU A 303 47.11 -33.24 -6.00
CA GLU A 303 47.76 -33.47 -7.29
C GLU A 303 48.65 -34.73 -7.22
N PRO A 304 48.42 -35.74 -8.07
CA PRO A 304 49.26 -36.93 -8.09
C PRO A 304 50.65 -36.56 -8.61
N ILE A 305 51.68 -36.98 -7.88
CA ILE A 305 53.08 -36.93 -8.34
C ILE A 305 53.15 -37.66 -9.68
N ARG A 306 53.28 -36.91 -10.77
CA ARG A 306 53.55 -37.46 -12.10
C ARG A 306 55.05 -37.81 -12.14
N ASN A 307 55.34 -39.11 -12.10
CA ASN A 307 56.64 -39.68 -12.46
C ASN A 307 56.83 -39.64 -13.98
#